data_AF-A0A1V9C946-F1
#
_entry.id   AF-A0A1V9C946-F1
#
_cell.length_a   1.000
_cell.length_b   1.000
_cell.length_c   1.000
_cell.angle_alpha   90.00
_cell.angle_beta   90.00
_cell.angle_gamma   90.00
#
_symmetry.space_group_name_H-M   'P 1'
#
loop_
_entity.id
_entity.type
_entity.pdbx_description
1 polymer ?
#
loop_
_entity_poly.entity_id
_entity_poly.type
_entity_poly.pdbx_seq_one_letter_code
_entity_poly.pdbx_strand_id
1 'polypeptide(L)'
;MKLIFWPLFVPTYPPKEVSRLSPQILNVVWASFLKKRAEYRRYWFDFTVGLIIKFVFFLGTLYASPIQTGKEATVKLFGFSLWYLSAHLISKLGNTVIEETYLGTAEQVLSTKTAPWKILIGVVIAEIALSSMWVTLFFICAALMIGFSEILSGIASMITEIVIFGGVSLIGMTGIGVFILGLSLRLKQVGAVTEVLLYYLLIFSGFFLSSNVLPTAFHILNCFSPLSWAVQGVNEGWPVFFPALGISLFWLAMGSLVLKQQWHWARKNGKIGSYV
;
A
#
# COMPACT_ATOMS: atom_id res chain seq x y z
N MET A 1 48.70 41.54 -21.70
CA MET A 1 47.32 41.68 -22.20
C MET A 1 46.40 41.08 -21.14
N LYS A 2 45.71 41.95 -20.37
CA LYS A 2 44.83 41.57 -19.24
C LYS A 2 43.52 41.03 -19.79
N LEU A 3 43.08 39.85 -19.33
CA LEU A 3 41.68 39.44 -19.39
C LEU A 3 41.16 39.29 -17.96
N ILE A 4 40.41 40.32 -17.58
CA ILE A 4 39.65 40.46 -16.35
C ILE A 4 38.40 39.60 -16.53
N PHE A 5 38.28 38.48 -15.81
CA PHE A 5 37.00 37.78 -15.66
C PHE A 5 36.33 38.27 -14.39
N TRP A 6 35.26 39.03 -14.59
CA TRP A 6 34.33 39.49 -13.58
C TRP A 6 33.62 38.30 -12.91
N PRO A 7 33.44 38.27 -11.58
CA PRO A 7 32.57 37.29 -10.94
C PRO A 7 31.12 37.73 -11.14
N LEU A 8 30.41 37.09 -12.06
CA LEU A 8 28.97 37.30 -12.23
C LEU A 8 28.22 36.52 -11.14
N PHE A 9 27.68 37.27 -10.18
CA PHE A 9 26.47 36.98 -9.40
C PHE A 9 26.36 35.58 -8.77
N VAL A 10 26.82 35.45 -7.53
CA VAL A 10 26.20 34.52 -6.57
C VAL A 10 24.94 35.22 -6.04
N PRO A 11 23.71 34.77 -6.32
CA PRO A 11 22.54 35.32 -5.66
C PRO A 11 22.57 34.89 -4.19
N THR A 12 22.87 35.82 -3.29
CA THR A 12 22.57 35.67 -1.87
C THR A 12 21.05 35.68 -1.71
N TYR A 13 20.44 34.50 -1.56
CA TYR A 13 19.02 34.42 -1.22
C TYR A 13 18.83 34.80 0.26
N PRO A 14 17.92 35.72 0.60
CA PRO A 14 17.52 35.93 1.98
C PRO A 14 16.74 34.70 2.48
N PRO A 15 16.91 34.26 3.74
CA PRO A 15 16.13 33.18 4.29
C PRO A 15 14.81 33.75 4.79
N LYS A 16 13.69 33.40 4.14
CA LYS A 16 12.34 33.44 4.73
C LYS A 16 11.33 32.86 3.72
N GLU A 17 11.16 31.54 3.73
CA GLU A 17 9.88 30.95 3.34
C GLU A 17 9.16 30.44 4.58
N VAL A 18 8.34 31.32 5.12
CA VAL A 18 7.32 31.01 6.12
C VAL A 18 6.20 30.23 5.42
N SER A 19 6.12 28.94 5.77
CA SER A 19 4.92 28.09 5.83
C SER A 19 3.79 28.33 4.80
N ARG A 20 3.85 27.62 3.65
CA ARG A 20 2.64 27.21 2.90
C ARG A 20 2.64 25.70 2.72
N LEU A 21 2.38 24.98 3.81
CA LEU A 21 2.40 23.51 3.86
C LEU A 21 1.17 22.86 3.16
N SER A 22 0.01 23.54 3.12
CA SER A 22 -1.25 22.97 2.59
C SER A 22 -1.38 22.90 1.05
N PRO A 23 -1.00 23.91 0.24
CA PRO A 23 -1.14 23.79 -1.23
C PRO A 23 -0.17 22.77 -1.83
N GLN A 24 0.96 22.49 -1.17
CA GLN A 24 1.95 21.54 -1.68
C GLN A 24 1.47 20.09 -1.61
N ILE A 25 0.82 19.67 -0.51
CA ILE A 25 0.36 18.28 -0.36
C ILE A 25 -0.76 17.99 -1.35
N LEU A 26 -1.73 18.91 -1.50
CA LEU A 26 -2.81 18.76 -2.45
C LEU A 26 -2.28 18.65 -3.89
N ASN A 27 -1.31 19.48 -4.26
CA ASN A 27 -0.67 19.41 -5.58
C ASN A 27 0.05 18.07 -5.80
N VAL A 28 0.70 17.52 -4.77
CA VAL A 28 1.39 16.22 -4.84
C VAL A 28 0.39 15.06 -4.95
N VAL A 29 -0.71 15.09 -4.21
CA VAL A 29 -1.81 14.12 -4.33
C VAL A 29 -2.40 14.18 -5.73
N TRP A 30 -2.69 15.38 -6.24
CA TRP A 30 -3.24 15.57 -7.57
C TRP A 30 -2.29 15.09 -8.67
N ALA A 31 -1.00 15.39 -8.55
CA ALA A 31 0.03 14.90 -9.46
C ALA A 31 0.10 13.36 -9.44
N SER A 32 0.02 12.75 -8.25
CA SER A 32 0.01 11.28 -8.10
C SER A 32 -1.23 10.66 -8.75
N PHE A 33 -2.39 11.30 -8.59
CA PHE A 33 -3.64 10.85 -9.22
C PHE A 33 -3.59 10.98 -10.75
N LEU A 34 -3.09 12.09 -11.27
CA LEU A 34 -2.90 12.28 -12.72
C LEU A 34 -1.94 11.26 -13.30
N LYS A 35 -0.81 11.00 -12.63
CA LYS A 35 0.16 9.98 -13.03
C LYS A 35 -0.51 8.61 -13.09
N LYS A 36 -1.20 8.20 -12.02
CA LYS A 36 -1.87 6.90 -11.97
C LYS A 36 -2.96 6.76 -13.02
N ARG A 37 -3.75 7.82 -13.28
CA ARG A 37 -4.75 7.83 -14.35
C ARG A 37 -4.12 7.67 -15.73
N ALA A 38 -2.98 8.30 -15.98
CA ALA A 38 -2.24 8.16 -17.24
C ALA A 38 -1.69 6.73 -17.40
N GLU A 39 -1.14 6.14 -16.33
CA GLU A 39 -0.71 4.73 -16.30
C GLU A 39 -1.89 3.80 -16.62
N TYR A 40 -3.04 3.96 -15.96
CA TYR A 40 -4.25 3.18 -16.23
C TYR A 40 -4.69 3.27 -17.69
N ARG A 41 -4.65 4.47 -18.29
CA ARG A 41 -5.02 4.66 -19.69
C ARG A 41 -4.03 4.00 -20.64
N ARG A 42 -2.73 4.07 -20.34
CA ARG A 42 -1.67 3.52 -21.20
C ARG A 42 -1.57 2.01 -21.12
N TYR A 43 -1.67 1.45 -19.91
CA TYR A 43 -1.52 0.03 -19.60
C TYR A 43 -2.85 -0.64 -19.27
N TRP A 44 -3.96 -0.15 -19.86
CA TRP A 44 -5.31 -0.58 -19.51
C TRP A 44 -5.51 -2.10 -19.62
N PHE A 45 -4.88 -2.73 -20.62
CA PHE A 45 -4.96 -4.19 -20.82
C PHE A 45 -4.33 -4.95 -19.65
N ASP A 46 -3.12 -4.57 -19.24
CA ASP A 46 -2.42 -5.19 -18.12
C ASP A 46 -3.21 -5.04 -16.81
N PHE A 47 -3.72 -3.83 -16.54
CA PHE A 47 -4.59 -3.58 -15.40
C PHE A 47 -5.88 -4.41 -15.45
N THR A 48 -6.48 -4.56 -16.63
CA THR A 48 -7.73 -5.34 -16.81
C THR A 48 -7.48 -6.83 -16.56
N VAL A 49 -6.42 -7.40 -17.12
CA VAL A 49 -6.04 -8.79 -16.86
C VAL A 49 -5.74 -9.01 -15.39
N GLY A 50 -4.95 -8.11 -14.78
CA GLY A 50 -4.62 -8.16 -13.36
C GLY A 50 -5.85 -8.03 -12.45
N LEU A 51 -6.89 -7.32 -12.89
CA LEU A 51 -8.18 -7.23 -12.20
C LEU A 51 -8.99 -8.52 -12.37
N ILE A 52 -9.08 -9.06 -13.58
CA ILE A 52 -9.79 -10.32 -13.86
C ILE A 52 -9.22 -11.45 -13.01
N ILE A 53 -7.89 -11.57 -12.90
CA ILE A 53 -7.25 -12.58 -12.05
C ILE A 53 -7.72 -12.44 -10.60
N LYS A 54 -7.69 -11.22 -10.04
CA LYS A 54 -8.13 -10.96 -8.66
C LYS A 54 -9.63 -11.24 -8.49
N PHE A 55 -10.43 -10.95 -9.51
CA PHE A 55 -11.86 -11.25 -9.54
C PHE A 55 -12.14 -12.76 -9.57
N VAL A 56 -11.36 -13.53 -10.31
CA VAL A 56 -11.44 -15.00 -10.31
C VAL A 56 -11.06 -15.56 -8.94
N PHE A 57 -9.99 -15.07 -8.31
CA PHE A 57 -9.64 -15.47 -6.95
C PHE A 57 -10.74 -15.13 -5.95
N PHE A 58 -11.32 -13.92 -6.06
CA PHE A 58 -12.42 -13.48 -5.21
C PHE A 58 -13.66 -14.37 -5.34
N LEU A 59 -14.13 -14.60 -6.56
CA LEU A 59 -15.29 -15.45 -6.80
C LEU A 59 -15.02 -16.90 -6.43
N GLY A 60 -13.87 -17.43 -6.83
CA GLY A 60 -13.49 -18.82 -6.53
C GLY A 60 -13.45 -19.09 -5.03
N THR A 61 -12.97 -18.14 -4.24
CA THR A 61 -12.92 -18.26 -2.78
C THR A 61 -14.29 -18.08 -2.12
N LEU A 62 -15.12 -17.15 -2.61
CA LEU A 62 -16.52 -17.03 -2.16
C LEU A 62 -17.33 -18.30 -2.44
N TYR A 63 -17.13 -18.93 -3.60
CA TYR A 63 -17.79 -20.21 -3.95
C TYR A 63 -17.24 -21.40 -3.15
N ALA A 64 -15.92 -21.47 -2.95
CA ALA A 64 -15.28 -22.58 -2.26
C ALA A 64 -15.56 -22.62 -0.75
N SER A 65 -15.88 -21.47 -0.15
CA SER A 65 -16.16 -21.36 1.29
C SER A 65 -17.60 -20.90 1.50
N PRO A 66 -18.57 -21.84 1.67
CA PRO A 66 -19.97 -21.50 1.78
C PRO A 66 -20.20 -20.53 2.93
N ILE A 67 -20.99 -19.49 2.67
CA ILE A 67 -21.32 -18.44 3.63
C ILE A 67 -22.61 -18.85 4.31
N GLN A 68 -22.54 -19.08 5.62
CA GLN A 68 -23.71 -19.53 6.39
C GLN A 68 -24.43 -18.34 7.06
N THR A 69 -23.70 -17.25 7.31
CA THR A 69 -24.23 -16.06 7.98
C THR A 69 -23.75 -14.76 7.32
N GLY A 70 -24.53 -13.68 7.45
CA GLY A 70 -24.12 -12.33 7.03
C GLY A 70 -22.81 -11.88 7.69
N LYS A 71 -22.56 -12.28 8.95
CA LYS A 71 -21.31 -11.97 9.67
C LYS A 71 -20.08 -12.59 8.99
N GLU A 72 -20.15 -13.87 8.63
CA GLU A 72 -19.08 -14.55 7.89
C GLU A 72 -18.83 -13.91 6.51
N ALA A 73 -19.91 -13.52 5.82
CA ALA A 73 -19.82 -12.79 4.57
C ALA A 73 -19.03 -11.50 4.75
N THR A 74 -19.39 -10.71 5.76
CA THR A 74 -18.74 -9.43 6.06
C THR A 74 -17.26 -9.59 6.37
N VAL A 75 -16.88 -10.59 7.17
CA VAL A 75 -15.48 -10.87 7.51
C VAL A 75 -14.65 -11.20 6.26
N LYS A 76 -15.17 -12.07 5.38
CA LYS A 76 -14.52 -12.46 4.12
C LYS A 76 -14.35 -11.26 3.19
N LEU A 77 -15.41 -10.48 3.02
CA LEU A 77 -15.41 -9.29 2.16
C LEU A 77 -14.47 -8.21 2.69
N PHE A 78 -14.47 -7.98 4.00
CA PHE A 78 -13.55 -7.07 4.66
C PHE A 78 -12.09 -7.51 4.45
N GLY A 79 -11.77 -8.77 4.78
CA GLY A 79 -10.42 -9.31 4.66
C GLY A 79 -9.91 -9.22 3.22
N PHE A 80 -10.72 -9.61 2.25
CA PHE A 80 -10.36 -9.52 0.83
C PHE A 80 -10.19 -8.08 0.36
N SER A 81 -11.09 -7.17 0.74
CA SER A 81 -11.03 -5.76 0.35
C SER A 81 -9.78 -5.08 0.92
N LEU A 82 -9.49 -5.35 2.19
CA LEU A 82 -8.32 -4.82 2.88
C LEU A 82 -7.02 -5.39 2.28
N TRP A 83 -7.00 -6.69 1.96
CA TRP A 83 -5.91 -7.29 1.21
C TRP A 83 -5.73 -6.63 -0.16
N TYR A 84 -6.81 -6.45 -0.93
CA TYR A 84 -6.75 -5.86 -2.26
C TYR A 84 -6.14 -4.45 -2.24
N LEU A 85 -6.62 -3.59 -1.33
CA LEU A 85 -6.09 -2.24 -1.15
C LEU A 85 -4.60 -2.29 -0.77
N SER A 86 -4.26 -3.15 0.18
CA SER A 86 -2.89 -3.28 0.66
C SER A 86 -1.95 -3.85 -0.40
N ALA A 87 -2.41 -4.82 -1.20
CA ALA A 87 -1.65 -5.44 -2.26
C ALA A 87 -1.32 -4.44 -3.37
N HIS A 88 -2.31 -3.64 -3.78
CA HIS A 88 -2.09 -2.55 -4.72
C HIS A 88 -1.09 -1.52 -4.17
N LEU A 89 -1.24 -1.13 -2.91
CA LEU A 89 -0.35 -0.18 -2.27
C LEU A 89 1.09 -0.70 -2.18
N ILE A 90 1.30 -1.89 -1.62
CA ILE A 90 2.63 -2.49 -1.43
C ILE A 90 3.30 -2.73 -2.78
N SER A 91 2.56 -3.26 -3.77
CA SER A 91 3.09 -3.48 -5.13
C SER A 91 3.51 -2.17 -5.79
N LYS A 92 2.68 -1.12 -5.71
CA LYS A 92 3.05 0.19 -6.27
C LYS A 92 4.29 0.76 -5.60
N LEU A 93 4.35 0.74 -4.26
CA LEU A 93 5.49 1.26 -3.52
C LEU A 93 6.77 0.47 -3.80
N GLY A 94 6.69 -0.86 -3.90
CA GLY A 94 7.84 -1.70 -4.24
C GLY A 94 8.37 -1.45 -5.64
N ASN A 95 7.49 -1.21 -6.61
CA ASN A 95 7.85 -1.01 -8.00
C ASN A 95 8.17 0.45 -8.36
N THR A 96 7.84 1.43 -7.51
CA THR A 96 8.01 2.87 -7.82
C THR A 96 9.45 3.21 -8.24
N VAL A 97 10.47 2.75 -7.51
CA VAL A 97 11.87 3.03 -7.86
C VAL A 97 12.24 2.40 -9.19
N ILE A 98 11.81 1.17 -9.42
CA ILE A 98 12.09 0.41 -10.63
C ILE A 98 11.47 1.11 -11.84
N GLU A 99 10.20 1.51 -11.75
CA GLU A 99 9.47 2.28 -12.78
C GLU A 99 10.19 3.59 -13.11
N GLU A 100 10.53 4.40 -12.11
CA GLU A 100 11.25 5.67 -12.31
C GLU A 100 12.63 5.45 -12.94
N THR A 101 13.28 4.33 -12.63
CA THR A 101 14.58 4.01 -13.22
C THR A 101 14.44 3.58 -14.68
N TYR A 102 13.42 2.79 -15.02
CA TYR A 102 13.12 2.42 -16.41
C TYR A 102 12.73 3.62 -17.27
N LEU A 103 12.07 4.61 -16.68
CA LEU A 103 11.72 5.87 -17.35
C LEU A 103 12.89 6.87 -17.43
N GLY A 104 14.02 6.58 -16.78
CA GLY A 104 15.17 7.49 -16.71
C GLY A 104 14.93 8.73 -15.83
N THR A 105 13.89 8.73 -15.01
CA THR A 105 13.45 9.88 -14.18
C THR A 105 13.85 9.74 -12.70
N ALA A 106 14.41 8.59 -12.29
CA ALA A 106 14.82 8.35 -10.91
C ALA A 106 15.73 9.45 -10.33
N GLU A 107 16.72 9.92 -11.11
CA GLU A 107 17.62 11.01 -10.68
C GLU A 107 16.89 12.34 -10.50
N GLN A 108 15.92 12.63 -11.37
CA GLN A 108 15.07 13.82 -11.26
C GLN A 108 14.22 13.76 -10.00
N VAL A 109 13.61 12.61 -9.69
CA VAL A 109 12.80 12.41 -8.48
C VAL A 109 13.65 12.64 -7.22
N LEU A 110 14.87 12.07 -7.14
CA LEU A 110 15.78 12.24 -5.99
C LEU A 110 16.33 13.66 -5.84
N SER A 111 16.37 14.42 -6.94
CA SER A 111 16.83 15.80 -7.00
C SER A 111 15.73 16.82 -6.71
N THR A 112 14.48 16.38 -6.62
CA THR A 112 13.34 17.25 -6.32
C THR A 112 13.50 17.89 -4.94
N LYS A 113 13.13 19.18 -4.81
CA LYS A 113 13.13 19.90 -3.52
C LYS A 113 12.04 19.44 -2.55
N THR A 114 11.06 18.69 -3.05
CA THR A 114 9.94 18.17 -2.26
C THR A 114 10.42 17.08 -1.31
N ALA A 115 10.01 17.16 -0.04
CA ALA A 115 10.36 16.16 0.95
C ALA A 115 9.80 14.76 0.54
N PRO A 116 10.59 13.67 0.64
CA PRO A 116 10.18 12.34 0.15
C PRO A 116 8.88 11.83 0.76
N TRP A 117 8.65 12.12 2.05
CA TRP A 117 7.43 11.72 2.75
C TRP A 117 6.16 12.37 2.15
N LYS A 118 6.25 13.59 1.60
CA LYS A 118 5.12 14.25 0.95
C LYS A 118 4.72 13.54 -0.34
N ILE A 119 5.72 13.13 -1.13
CA ILE A 119 5.53 12.34 -2.36
C ILE A 119 4.88 11.01 -2.01
N LEU A 120 5.42 10.33 -0.99
CA LEU A 120 4.89 9.06 -0.50
C LEU A 120 3.42 9.16 -0.08
N ILE A 121 3.04 10.17 0.69
CA ILE A 121 1.63 10.40 1.08
C ILE A 121 0.75 10.60 -0.16
N GLY A 122 1.22 11.36 -1.15
CA GLY A 122 0.50 11.55 -2.41
C GLY A 122 0.22 10.22 -3.12
N VAL A 123 1.23 9.36 -3.22
CA VAL A 123 1.10 8.02 -3.82
C VAL A 123 0.16 7.15 -3.02
N VAL A 124 0.32 7.07 -1.69
CA VAL A 124 -0.54 6.25 -0.81
C VAL A 124 -2.01 6.66 -0.94
N ILE A 125 -2.31 7.96 -0.85
CA ILE A 125 -3.68 8.46 -0.96
C ILE A 125 -4.26 8.17 -2.35
N ALA A 126 -3.49 8.42 -3.42
CA ALA A 126 -3.96 8.18 -4.78
C ALA A 126 -4.22 6.69 -5.05
N GLU A 127 -3.35 5.80 -4.58
CA GLU A 127 -3.52 4.36 -4.73
C GLU A 127 -4.74 3.84 -3.96
N ILE A 128 -4.92 4.25 -2.71
CA ILE A 128 -6.09 3.85 -1.91
C ILE A 128 -7.38 4.39 -2.54
N ALA A 129 -7.40 5.66 -2.97
CA ALA A 129 -8.59 6.29 -3.55
C ALA A 129 -9.00 5.67 -4.89
N LEU A 130 -8.05 5.27 -5.74
CA LEU A 130 -8.37 4.60 -7.01
C LEU A 130 -8.70 3.11 -6.80
N SER A 131 -8.02 2.46 -5.87
CA SER A 131 -8.27 1.04 -5.57
C SER A 131 -9.61 0.82 -4.88
N SER A 132 -10.12 1.80 -4.14
CA SER A 132 -11.44 1.73 -3.50
C SER A 132 -12.59 1.62 -4.49
N MET A 133 -12.45 2.17 -5.71
CA MET A 133 -13.45 1.99 -6.78
C MET A 133 -13.64 0.51 -7.13
N TRP A 134 -12.55 -0.26 -7.15
CA TRP A 134 -12.58 -1.70 -7.43
C TRP A 134 -13.10 -2.51 -6.24
N VAL A 135 -12.79 -2.08 -5.02
CA VAL A 135 -13.40 -2.64 -3.80
C VAL A 135 -14.91 -2.53 -3.87
N THR A 136 -15.45 -1.37 -4.25
CA THR A 136 -16.90 -1.19 -4.45
C THR A 136 -17.45 -2.17 -5.48
N LEU A 137 -16.74 -2.44 -6.57
CA LEU A 137 -17.14 -3.44 -7.56
C LEU A 137 -17.19 -4.85 -6.96
N PHE A 138 -16.19 -5.27 -6.18
CA PHE A 138 -16.21 -6.56 -5.49
C PHE A 138 -17.40 -6.67 -4.52
N PHE A 139 -17.72 -5.59 -3.78
CA PHE A 139 -18.89 -5.55 -2.91
C PHE A 139 -20.20 -5.71 -3.69
N ILE A 140 -20.35 -5.04 -4.83
CA ILE A 140 -21.54 -5.18 -5.68
C ILE A 140 -21.67 -6.63 -6.13
N CYS A 141 -20.59 -7.25 -6.61
CA CYS A 141 -20.63 -8.64 -7.07
C CYS A 141 -20.96 -9.62 -5.94
N ALA A 142 -20.40 -9.42 -4.74
CA ALA A 142 -20.75 -10.22 -3.58
C ALA A 142 -22.22 -10.06 -3.19
N ALA A 143 -22.76 -8.84 -3.24
CA ALA A 143 -24.16 -8.56 -2.94
C ALA A 143 -25.12 -9.23 -3.93
N LEU A 144 -24.74 -9.33 -5.20
CA LEU A 144 -25.51 -10.07 -6.20
C LEU A 144 -25.53 -11.58 -5.95
N MET A 145 -24.50 -12.14 -5.30
CA MET A 145 -24.40 -13.57 -5.00
C MET A 145 -25.06 -13.96 -3.67
N ILE A 146 -24.83 -13.16 -2.63
CA ILE A 146 -25.22 -13.48 -1.25
C ILE A 146 -26.56 -12.82 -0.88
N GLY A 147 -26.89 -11.70 -1.52
CA GLY A 147 -28.03 -10.85 -1.16
C GLY A 147 -27.59 -9.58 -0.45
N PHE A 148 -28.17 -8.45 -0.86
CA PHE A 148 -27.83 -7.12 -0.34
C PHE A 148 -28.20 -6.94 1.14
N SER A 149 -29.31 -7.54 1.59
CA SER A 149 -29.78 -7.45 2.98
C SER A 149 -28.83 -8.13 3.97
N GLU A 150 -28.31 -9.31 3.61
CA GLU A 150 -27.39 -10.09 4.47
C GLU A 150 -26.03 -9.40 4.63
N ILE A 151 -25.52 -8.79 3.55
CA ILE A 151 -24.27 -8.04 3.62
C ILE A 151 -24.45 -6.77 4.45
N LEU A 152 -25.53 -6.03 4.25
CA LEU A 152 -25.79 -4.81 5.00
C LEU A 152 -25.98 -5.09 6.49
N SER A 153 -26.72 -6.13 6.87
CA SER A 153 -26.93 -6.50 8.26
C SER A 153 -25.59 -6.88 8.93
N GLY A 154 -24.77 -7.68 8.24
CA GLY A 154 -23.42 -8.03 8.70
C GLY A 154 -22.51 -6.83 8.86
N ILE A 155 -22.45 -5.93 7.86
CA ILE A 155 -21.65 -4.69 7.94
C ILE A 155 -22.13 -3.81 9.09
N ALA A 156 -23.43 -3.59 9.21
CA ALA A 156 -23.99 -2.75 10.26
C ALA A 156 -23.65 -3.29 11.66
N SER A 157 -23.61 -4.61 11.82
CA SER A 157 -23.27 -5.27 13.09
C SER A 157 -21.79 -5.19 13.46
N MET A 158 -20.90 -4.86 12.50
CA MET A 158 -19.44 -4.91 12.68
C MET A 158 -18.73 -3.62 12.22
N ILE A 159 -19.49 -2.53 12.00
CA ILE A 159 -18.97 -1.34 11.33
C ILE A 159 -17.83 -0.69 12.13
N THR A 160 -17.94 -0.71 13.46
CA THR A 160 -16.93 -0.15 14.36
C THR A 160 -15.63 -0.92 14.25
N GLU A 161 -15.69 -2.24 14.29
CA GLU A 161 -14.54 -3.13 14.15
C GLU A 161 -13.90 -2.98 12.76
N ILE A 162 -14.70 -2.97 11.70
CA ILE A 162 -14.25 -2.79 10.31
C ILE A 162 -13.46 -1.49 10.15
N VAL A 163 -14.00 -0.38 10.66
CA VAL A 163 -13.37 0.95 10.52
C VAL A 163 -12.07 1.01 11.31
N ILE A 164 -12.07 0.53 12.55
CA ILE A 164 -10.92 0.63 13.45
C ILE A 164 -9.81 -0.33 13.03
N PHE A 165 -10.11 -1.62 12.89
CA PHE A 165 -9.11 -2.62 12.50
C PHE A 165 -8.68 -2.46 11.04
N GLY A 166 -9.57 -2.01 10.16
CA GLY A 166 -9.22 -1.63 8.79
C GLY A 166 -8.21 -0.47 8.77
N GLY A 167 -8.47 0.60 9.53
CA GLY A 167 -7.56 1.74 9.64
C GLY A 167 -6.20 1.37 10.24
N VAL A 168 -6.20 0.63 11.36
CA VAL A 168 -4.97 0.15 12.01
C VAL A 168 -4.15 -0.73 11.07
N SER A 169 -4.80 -1.65 10.36
CA SER A 169 -4.11 -2.50 9.39
C SER A 169 -3.55 -1.71 8.23
N LEU A 170 -4.30 -0.79 7.63
CA LEU A 170 -3.80 0.05 6.53
C LEU A 170 -2.54 0.83 6.93
N ILE A 171 -2.44 1.29 8.17
CA ILE A 171 -1.21 1.91 8.70
C ILE A 171 -0.04 0.90 8.67
N GLY A 172 -0.25 -0.31 9.18
CA GLY A 172 0.77 -1.37 9.18
C GLY A 172 1.18 -1.81 7.78
N MET A 173 0.20 -2.01 6.89
CA MET A 173 0.41 -2.41 5.49
C MET A 173 1.11 -1.30 4.69
N THR A 174 0.83 -0.03 5.00
CA THR A 174 1.60 1.11 4.48
C THR A 174 3.05 1.01 4.97
N GLY A 175 3.28 0.69 6.24
CA GLY A 175 4.61 0.44 6.79
C GLY A 175 5.39 -0.65 6.04
N ILE A 176 4.74 -1.78 5.74
CA ILE A 176 5.29 -2.84 4.89
C ILE A 176 5.64 -2.31 3.50
N GLY A 177 4.73 -1.59 2.84
CA GLY A 177 4.98 -1.01 1.52
C GLY A 177 6.16 -0.04 1.51
N VAL A 178 6.30 0.79 2.56
CA VAL A 178 7.42 1.71 2.75
C VAL A 178 8.73 0.97 2.99
N PHE A 179 8.69 -0.13 3.74
CA PHE A 179 9.85 -1.01 3.94
C PHE A 179 10.33 -1.59 2.60
N ILE A 180 9.42 -2.14 1.80
CA ILE A 180 9.69 -2.70 0.47
C ILE A 180 10.23 -1.62 -0.48
N LEU A 181 9.64 -0.41 -0.48
CA LEU A 181 10.16 0.74 -1.22
C LEU A 181 11.60 1.11 -0.81
N GLY A 182 11.88 1.09 0.50
CA GLY A 182 13.23 1.34 1.01
C GLY A 182 14.22 0.30 0.47
N LEU A 183 13.84 -0.98 0.48
CA LEU A 183 14.65 -2.05 -0.08
C LEU A 183 14.86 -1.91 -1.60
N SER A 184 13.86 -1.46 -2.35
CA SER A 184 13.95 -1.35 -3.81
C SER A 184 14.92 -0.27 -4.30
N LEU A 185 15.32 0.67 -3.44
CA LEU A 185 16.41 1.61 -3.72
C LEU A 185 17.78 0.93 -3.87
N ARG A 186 17.96 -0.27 -3.32
CA ARG A 186 19.23 -1.02 -3.34
C ARG A 186 19.12 -2.38 -4.00
N LEU A 187 18.02 -3.08 -3.77
CA LEU A 187 17.78 -4.43 -4.25
C LEU A 187 16.94 -4.39 -5.52
N LYS A 188 17.41 -5.05 -6.58
CA LYS A 188 16.72 -5.05 -7.88
C LYS A 188 15.58 -6.08 -7.97
N GLN A 189 15.58 -7.10 -7.12
CA GLN A 189 14.62 -8.24 -7.17
C GLN A 189 13.46 -8.12 -6.17
N VAL A 190 13.12 -6.91 -5.75
CA VAL A 190 12.07 -6.69 -4.72
C VAL A 190 10.68 -7.06 -5.22
N GLY A 191 10.43 -7.05 -6.53
CA GLY A 191 9.16 -7.47 -7.12
C GLY A 191 8.78 -8.91 -6.76
N ALA A 192 9.70 -9.88 -6.94
CA ALA A 192 9.43 -11.28 -6.61
C ALA A 192 9.14 -11.49 -5.11
N VAL A 193 9.91 -10.82 -4.24
CA VAL A 193 9.69 -10.85 -2.78
C VAL A 193 8.33 -10.27 -2.43
N THR A 194 7.94 -9.18 -3.10
CA THR A 194 6.64 -8.53 -2.91
C THR A 194 5.51 -9.49 -3.29
N GLU A 195 5.57 -10.13 -4.45
CA GLU A 195 4.53 -11.09 -4.88
C GLU A 195 4.37 -12.26 -3.91
N VAL A 196 5.48 -12.87 -3.46
CA VAL A 196 5.43 -13.96 -2.46
C VAL A 196 4.75 -13.49 -1.17
N LEU A 197 5.09 -12.30 -0.69
CA LEU A 197 4.46 -11.70 0.48
C LEU A 197 2.95 -11.47 0.27
N LEU A 198 2.54 -10.96 -0.90
CA LEU A 198 1.15 -10.69 -1.21
C LEU A 198 0.30 -11.96 -1.29
N TYR A 199 0.83 -13.03 -1.87
CA TYR A 199 0.16 -14.34 -1.89
C TYR A 199 0.07 -14.96 -0.49
N TYR A 200 1.14 -14.84 0.31
CA TYR A 200 1.10 -15.27 1.71
C TYR A 200 -0.04 -14.56 2.46
N LEU A 201 -0.10 -13.22 2.34
CA LEU A 201 -1.11 -12.39 2.99
C LEU A 201 -2.53 -12.72 2.49
N LEU A 202 -2.70 -13.07 1.22
CA LEU A 202 -3.99 -13.47 0.67
C LEU A 202 -4.51 -14.75 1.32
N ILE A 203 -3.65 -15.78 1.40
CA ILE A 203 -4.07 -17.14 1.78
C ILE A 203 -4.15 -17.30 3.30
N PHE A 204 -3.14 -16.79 4.03
CA PHE A 204 -2.93 -17.14 5.43
C PHE A 204 -3.42 -16.10 6.42
N SER A 205 -3.96 -14.96 5.99
CA SER A 205 -4.40 -13.89 6.89
C SER A 205 -5.64 -14.20 7.73
N GLY A 206 -6.32 -15.32 7.50
CA GLY A 206 -7.41 -15.77 8.38
C GLY A 206 -8.83 -15.56 7.84
N PHE A 207 -8.99 -14.86 6.71
CA PHE A 207 -10.33 -14.60 6.15
C PHE A 207 -10.82 -15.68 5.17
N PHE A 208 -9.90 -16.43 4.53
CA PHE A 208 -10.26 -17.61 3.73
C PHE A 208 -10.12 -18.91 4.51
N LEU A 209 -8.98 -19.08 5.17
CA LEU A 209 -8.71 -20.21 6.04
C LEU A 209 -8.83 -19.73 7.49
N SER A 210 -9.66 -20.40 8.29
CA SER A 210 -9.74 -20.09 9.72
C SER A 210 -8.36 -20.22 10.36
N SER A 211 -8.02 -19.31 11.27
CA SER A 211 -6.76 -19.36 11.99
C SER A 211 -6.56 -20.70 12.72
N ASN A 212 -7.64 -21.33 13.19
CA ASN A 212 -7.59 -22.57 13.98
C ASN A 212 -7.08 -23.80 13.22
N VAL A 213 -7.10 -23.78 11.88
CA VAL A 213 -6.66 -24.91 11.05
C VAL A 213 -5.21 -24.76 10.57
N LEU A 214 -4.55 -23.65 10.90
CA LEU A 214 -3.20 -23.36 10.44
C LEU A 214 -2.15 -24.10 11.28
N PRO A 215 -1.08 -24.63 10.66
CA PRO A 215 0.07 -25.14 11.40
C PRO A 215 0.74 -24.05 12.25
N THR A 216 1.38 -24.43 13.36
CA THR A 216 2.02 -23.51 14.33
C THR A 216 2.98 -22.50 13.70
N ALA A 217 3.71 -22.89 12.66
CA ALA A 217 4.62 -21.98 11.95
C ALA A 217 3.88 -20.76 11.35
N PHE A 218 2.68 -20.96 10.78
CA PHE A 218 1.89 -19.89 10.19
C PHE A 218 1.25 -18.99 11.25
N HIS A 219 0.97 -19.51 12.45
CA HIS A 219 0.53 -18.67 13.57
C HIS A 219 1.60 -17.63 13.95
N ILE A 220 2.86 -18.05 14.05
CA ILE A 220 3.97 -17.15 14.37
C ILE A 220 4.13 -16.08 13.29
N LEU A 221 4.05 -16.47 12.02
CA LEU A 221 4.13 -15.52 10.90
C LEU A 221 2.95 -14.54 10.89
N ASN A 222 1.75 -15.00 11.24
CA ASN A 222 0.56 -14.16 11.34
C ASN A 222 0.63 -13.15 12.48
N CYS A 223 1.37 -13.43 13.55
CA CYS A 223 1.64 -12.42 14.59
C CYS A 223 2.36 -11.17 14.02
N PHE A 224 3.08 -11.31 12.91
CA PHE A 224 3.73 -10.19 12.22
C PHE A 224 2.87 -9.58 11.11
N SER A 225 1.66 -10.08 10.86
CA SER A 225 0.80 -9.63 9.75
C SER A 225 -0.28 -8.65 10.23
N PRO A 226 -0.21 -7.35 9.89
CA PRO A 226 -1.27 -6.39 10.22
C PRO A 226 -2.63 -6.82 9.67
N LEU A 227 -2.65 -7.43 8.49
CA LEU A 227 -3.86 -7.96 7.87
C LEU A 227 -4.49 -9.09 8.69
N SER A 228 -3.67 -9.99 9.25
CA SER A 228 -4.20 -11.11 10.05
C SER A 228 -4.84 -10.62 11.35
N TRP A 229 -4.18 -9.68 12.03
CA TRP A 229 -4.75 -9.03 13.20
C TRP A 229 -6.02 -8.24 12.88
N ALA A 230 -6.14 -7.68 11.69
CA ALA A 230 -7.36 -6.98 11.27
C ALA A 230 -8.55 -7.94 11.18
N VAL A 231 -8.36 -9.08 10.53
CA VAL A 231 -9.39 -10.10 10.38
C VAL A 231 -9.76 -10.69 11.75
N GLN A 232 -8.76 -10.96 12.59
CA GLN A 232 -8.99 -11.44 13.94
C GLN A 232 -9.74 -10.42 14.79
N GLY A 233 -9.38 -9.14 14.71
CA GLY A 233 -10.06 -8.06 15.42
C GLY A 233 -11.51 -7.86 14.99
N VAL A 234 -11.83 -8.05 13.71
CA VAL A 234 -13.21 -8.06 13.23
C VAL A 234 -13.99 -9.26 13.79
N ASN A 235 -13.37 -10.41 13.97
CA ASN A 235 -14.04 -11.60 14.53
C ASN A 235 -14.20 -11.57 16.06
N GLU A 236 -13.13 -11.23 16.78
CA GLU A 236 -12.99 -11.35 18.24
C GLU A 236 -13.19 -10.01 18.97
N GLY A 237 -13.12 -8.88 18.26
CA GLY A 237 -13.33 -7.54 18.79
C GLY A 237 -12.11 -6.95 19.50
N TRP A 238 -12.38 -6.14 20.53
CA TRP A 238 -11.42 -5.27 21.21
C TRP A 238 -10.21 -5.92 21.90
N PRO A 239 -10.23 -7.17 22.40
CA PRO A 239 -9.04 -7.77 23.03
C PRO A 239 -7.80 -7.77 22.12
N VAL A 240 -8.03 -7.77 20.81
CA VAL A 240 -7.01 -7.85 19.76
C VAL A 240 -6.44 -6.48 19.38
N PHE A 241 -7.03 -5.39 19.89
CA PHE A 241 -6.70 -4.03 19.47
C PHE A 241 -5.24 -3.64 19.73
N PHE A 242 -4.74 -3.85 20.95
CA PHE A 242 -3.37 -3.45 21.31
C PHE A 242 -2.29 -4.25 20.55
N PRO A 243 -2.39 -5.59 20.41
CA PRO A 243 -1.51 -6.34 19.52
C PRO A 243 -1.54 -5.83 18.07
N ALA A 244 -2.72 -5.59 17.52
CA ALA A 244 -2.90 -5.09 16.15
C ALA A 244 -2.24 -3.71 15.96
N LEU A 245 -2.45 -2.79 16.90
CA LEU A 245 -1.85 -1.46 16.86
C LEU A 245 -0.33 -1.54 17.01
N GLY A 246 0.16 -2.36 17.94
CA GLY A 246 1.58 -2.56 18.18
C GLY A 246 2.32 -3.03 16.93
N ILE A 247 1.79 -4.05 16.24
CA ILE A 247 2.44 -4.56 15.01
C ILE A 247 2.36 -3.57 13.85
N SER A 248 1.27 -2.82 13.71
CA SER A 248 1.13 -1.80 12.68
C SER A 248 2.11 -0.65 12.87
N LEU A 249 2.28 -0.18 14.11
CA LEU A 249 3.26 0.84 14.46
C LEU A 249 4.69 0.32 14.28
N PHE A 250 4.95 -0.94 14.64
CA PHE A 250 6.23 -1.59 14.39
C PHE A 250 6.60 -1.54 12.90
N TRP A 251 5.70 -1.99 12.01
CA TRP A 251 5.96 -1.96 10.57
C TRP A 251 6.15 -0.56 10.01
N LEU A 252 5.35 0.41 10.49
CA LEU A 252 5.51 1.80 10.08
C LEU A 252 6.87 2.37 10.49
N ALA A 253 7.30 2.10 11.73
CA ALA A 253 8.61 2.52 12.23
C ALA A 253 9.75 1.85 11.46
N MET A 254 9.70 0.52 11.32
CA MET A 254 10.68 -0.27 10.55
C MET A 254 10.80 0.21 9.10
N GLY A 255 9.67 0.37 8.42
CA GLY A 255 9.65 0.87 7.05
C GLY A 255 10.25 2.27 6.93
N SER A 256 9.87 3.18 7.84
CA SER A 256 10.40 4.55 7.84
C SER A 256 11.91 4.59 8.09
N LEU A 257 12.42 3.76 9.01
CA LEU A 257 13.85 3.65 9.30
C LEU A 257 14.63 3.12 8.09
N VAL A 258 14.16 2.03 7.48
CA VAL A 258 14.80 1.44 6.30
C VAL A 258 14.77 2.41 5.13
N LEU A 259 13.63 3.04 4.83
CA LEU A 259 13.53 4.03 3.77
C LEU A 259 14.51 5.18 4.00
N LYS A 260 14.58 5.73 5.21
CA LYS A 260 15.51 6.82 5.54
C LYS A 260 16.96 6.41 5.28
N GLN A 261 17.37 5.24 5.76
CA GLN A 261 18.73 4.73 5.58
C GLN A 261 19.07 4.53 4.10
N GLN A 262 18.20 3.84 3.36
CA GLN A 262 18.43 3.54 1.95
C GLN A 262 18.36 4.80 1.08
N TRP A 263 17.50 5.76 1.41
CA TRP A 263 17.43 7.06 0.73
C TRP A 263 18.72 7.85 0.85
N HIS A 264 19.31 7.92 2.05
CA HIS A 264 20.60 8.60 2.24
C HIS A 264 21.74 7.90 1.48
N TRP A 265 21.77 6.56 1.51
CA TRP A 265 22.73 5.76 0.74
C TRP A 265 22.61 6.04 -0.76
N ALA A 266 21.39 6.06 -1.29
CA ALA A 266 21.13 6.22 -2.71
C ALA A 266 21.53 7.62 -3.21
N ARG A 267 21.27 8.67 -2.42
CA ARG A 267 21.74 10.04 -2.73
C ARG A 267 23.26 10.17 -2.71
N LYS A 268 23.95 9.46 -1.80
CA LYS A 268 25.42 9.55 -1.70
C LYS A 268 26.12 8.88 -2.89
N ASN A 269 25.55 7.77 -3.39
CA ASN A 269 26.20 6.97 -4.42
C ASN A 269 25.80 7.37 -5.85
N GLY A 270 24.66 8.04 -6.05
CA GLY A 270 24.21 8.54 -7.37
C GLY A 270 23.88 7.46 -8.40
N LYS A 271 24.15 6.18 -8.14
CA LYS A 271 24.00 5.05 -9.07
C LYS A 271 22.65 4.35 -8.95
N ILE A 272 21.53 5.09 -8.98
CA ILE A 272 20.21 4.44 -9.07
C ILE A 272 19.94 3.99 -10.51
N GLY A 273 20.42 4.74 -11.50
CA GLY A 273 20.21 4.50 -12.93
C GLY A 273 21.01 3.37 -13.58
N SER A 274 22.08 2.87 -12.95
CA SER A 274 22.94 1.87 -13.58
C SER A 274 22.36 0.45 -13.46
N TYR A 275 21.46 0.09 -14.37
CA TYR A 275 21.19 -1.30 -14.70
C TYR A 275 22.36 -1.85 -15.52
N VAL A 276 23.43 -2.23 -14.83
CA VAL A 276 24.34 -3.29 -15.26
C VAL A 276 24.01 -4.54 -14.47
#